data_AF-A0A4Q7VCJ4-F1
#
_entry.id   AF-A0A4Q7VCJ4-F1
#
_cell.length_a   1.000
_cell.length_b   1.000
_cell.length_c   1.000
_cell.angle_alpha   90.00
_cell.angle_beta   90.00
_cell.angle_gamma   90.00
#
_symmetry.space_group_name_H-M   'P 1'
#
loop_
_entity.id
_entity.type
_entity.pdbx_description
1 polymer ?
#
loop_
_entity_poly.entity_id
_entity_poly.type
_entity_poly.pdbx_seq_one_letter_code
_entity_poly.pdbx_strand_id
1 'polypeptide(L)'
;MRTIEQHSSPDGQLTLAVVEHEGGEVAVGFKGGEWHTHSDLLAEWLCVPAESAVSHFVELVLHDKLSIVVSTDRGLTLDPWVSDNLAETLRLFGPENCVLRYWSNARATA
;
A
#
# COMPACT_ATOMS: atom_id res chain seq x y z
N MET A 1 -9.59 16.61 5.51
CA MET A 1 -9.18 15.18 5.53
C MET A 1 -9.28 14.65 6.96
N ARG A 2 -9.93 13.50 7.14
CA ARG A 2 -10.12 12.84 8.43
C ARG A 2 -9.65 11.39 8.32
N THR A 3 -8.76 10.95 9.20
CA THR A 3 -8.43 9.52 9.31
C THR A 3 -9.60 8.79 9.95
N ILE A 4 -10.11 7.75 9.28
CA ILE A 4 -11.25 6.96 9.75
C ILE A 4 -10.85 5.55 10.19
N GLU A 5 -9.73 5.04 9.68
CA GLU A 5 -9.17 3.73 10.04
C GLU A 5 -7.63 3.78 9.91
N GLN A 6 -6.92 3.07 10.79
CA GLN A 6 -5.47 2.94 10.71
C GLN A 6 -5.01 1.59 11.27
N HIS A 7 -3.95 1.05 10.68
CA HIS A 7 -3.31 -0.19 11.10
C HIS A 7 -1.81 -0.01 11.12
N SER A 8 -1.13 -0.59 12.10
CA SER A 8 0.34 -0.62 12.16
C SER A 8 0.85 -2.03 11.90
N SER A 9 1.94 -2.15 11.13
CA SER A 9 2.54 -3.45 10.85
C SER A 9 3.10 -4.06 12.14
N PRO A 10 3.23 -5.40 12.25
CA PRO A 10 3.70 -6.05 13.47
C PRO A 10 5.09 -5.60 13.94
N ASP A 11 5.94 -5.17 13.02
CA ASP A 11 7.27 -4.62 13.30
C ASP A 11 7.28 -3.09 13.54
N GLY A 12 6.10 -2.45 13.47
CA GLY A 12 5.92 -1.02 13.71
C GLY A 12 6.48 -0.09 12.63
N GLN A 13 7.01 -0.64 11.52
CA GLN A 13 7.67 0.15 10.47
C GLN A 13 6.69 0.79 9.48
N LEU A 14 5.53 0.17 9.25
CA LEU A 14 4.51 0.67 8.33
C LEU A 14 3.24 1.00 9.09
N THR A 15 2.55 2.05 8.64
CA THR A 15 1.20 2.36 9.10
C THR A 15 0.33 2.61 7.88
N LEU A 16 -0.67 1.77 7.66
CA LEU A 16 -1.67 1.93 6.62
C LEU A 16 -2.82 2.75 7.17
N ALA A 17 -3.23 3.81 6.47
CA ALA A 17 -4.28 4.71 6.91
C ALA A 17 -5.34 4.86 5.82
N VAL A 18 -6.60 4.79 6.24
CA VAL A 18 -7.75 5.15 5.42
C VAL A 18 -8.21 6.55 5.82
N VAL A 19 -8.35 7.41 4.83
CA VAL A 19 -8.70 8.82 5.01
C VAL A 19 -9.92 9.17 4.18
N GLU A 20 -10.79 9.97 4.78
CA GLU A 20 -11.93 10.58 4.10
C GLU A 20 -11.60 12.04 3.77
N HIS A 21 -11.75 12.40 2.49
CA HIS A 21 -11.58 13.74 1.95
C HIS A 21 -12.88 14.54 2.02
N GLU A 22 -12.77 15.84 1.81
CA GLU A 22 -13.96 16.70 1.71
C GLU A 22 -14.79 16.26 0.50
N GLY A 23 -16.07 15.94 0.72
CA GLY A 23 -16.95 15.35 -0.30
C GLY A 23 -17.21 13.86 -0.14
N GLY A 24 -16.64 13.20 0.88
CA GLY A 24 -16.90 11.79 1.20
C GLY A 24 -16.09 10.79 0.37
N GLU A 25 -15.13 11.28 -0.40
CA GLU A 25 -14.19 10.43 -1.12
C GLU A 25 -13.23 9.76 -0.15
N VAL A 26 -13.04 8.45 -0.30
CA VAL A 26 -12.19 7.64 0.56
C VAL A 26 -10.93 7.23 -0.20
N ALA A 27 -9.79 7.45 0.44
CA ALA A 27 -8.48 7.03 -0.03
C ALA A 27 -7.75 6.19 1.03
N VAL A 28 -6.81 5.38 0.58
CA VAL A 28 -5.94 4.56 1.43
C VAL A 28 -4.49 4.73 1.00
N GLY A 29 -3.60 4.85 1.98
CA GLY A 29 -2.17 5.02 1.74
C GLY A 29 -1.34 4.70 2.97
N PHE A 30 -0.03 4.76 2.84
CA PHE A 30 0.88 4.56 3.95
C PHE A 30 1.26 5.90 4.58
N LYS A 31 1.15 6.00 5.90
CA LYS A 31 1.52 7.21 6.64
C LYS A 31 3.01 7.49 6.51
N GLY A 32 3.34 8.73 6.11
CA GLY A 32 4.72 9.17 5.88
C GLY A 32 5.21 8.94 4.46
N GLY A 33 4.45 8.22 3.62
CA GLY A 33 4.67 8.11 2.19
C GLY A 33 3.82 9.09 1.38
N GLU A 34 4.16 9.28 0.12
CA GLU A 34 3.36 10.08 -0.83
C GLU A 34 2.30 9.23 -1.53
N TRP A 35 2.53 7.92 -1.62
CA TRP A 35 1.62 7.00 -2.29
C TRP A 35 0.30 6.83 -1.53
N HIS A 36 -0.79 6.98 -2.27
CA HIS A 36 -2.15 6.64 -1.88
C HIS A 36 -2.96 6.28 -3.12
N THR A 37 -4.09 5.62 -2.92
CA THR A 37 -5.04 5.28 -3.98
C THR A 37 -6.47 5.50 -3.49
N HIS A 38 -7.38 5.60 -4.46
CA HIS A 38 -8.77 5.98 -4.26
C HIS A 38 -9.71 4.78 -4.48
N SER A 39 -10.91 4.85 -3.89
CA SER A 39 -11.88 3.76 -3.95
C SER A 39 -12.29 3.33 -5.37
N ASP A 40 -12.33 4.26 -6.32
CA ASP A 40 -12.66 4.01 -7.73
C ASP A 40 -11.55 3.27 -8.48
N LEU A 41 -10.29 3.69 -8.29
CA LEU A 41 -9.12 3.01 -8.85
C LEU A 41 -8.98 1.59 -8.28
N LEU A 42 -9.22 1.42 -6.98
CA LEU A 42 -9.23 0.10 -6.35
C LEU A 42 -10.37 -0.78 -6.85
N ALA A 43 -11.54 -0.21 -7.09
CA ALA A 43 -12.69 -0.94 -7.62
C ALA A 43 -12.38 -1.55 -8.99
N GLU A 44 -11.76 -0.75 -9.86
CA GLU A 44 -11.32 -1.19 -11.18
C GLU A 44 -10.23 -2.26 -11.07
N TRP A 45 -9.19 -2.01 -10.26
CA TRP A 45 -8.06 -2.93 -10.15
C TRP A 45 -8.43 -4.28 -9.54
N LEU A 46 -9.26 -4.28 -8.50
CA LEU A 46 -9.66 -5.48 -7.76
C LEU A 46 -10.93 -6.14 -8.34
N CYS A 47 -11.57 -5.52 -9.33
CA CYS A 47 -12.85 -5.95 -9.90
C CYS A 47 -13.96 -6.12 -8.84
N VAL A 48 -14.08 -5.16 -7.93
CA VAL A 48 -15.08 -5.13 -6.84
C VAL A 48 -15.84 -3.79 -6.82
N PRO A 49 -17.02 -3.69 -6.17
CA PRO A 49 -17.70 -2.41 -6.00
C PRO A 49 -16.86 -1.37 -5.24
N ALA A 50 -16.95 -0.10 -5.64
CA ALA A 50 -16.18 1.00 -5.01
C ALA A 50 -16.42 1.14 -3.50
N GLU A 51 -17.66 0.88 -3.06
CA GLU A 51 -18.06 0.91 -1.64
C GLU A 51 -17.32 -0.13 -0.76
N SER A 52 -16.83 -1.22 -1.35
CA SER A 52 -16.05 -2.26 -0.64
C SER A 52 -14.59 -2.34 -1.08
N ALA A 53 -14.17 -1.57 -2.08
CA ALA A 53 -12.84 -1.66 -2.66
C ALA A 53 -11.73 -1.33 -1.65
N VAL A 54 -11.94 -0.29 -0.83
CA VAL A 54 -10.97 0.13 0.19
C VAL A 54 -10.84 -0.92 1.30
N SER A 55 -11.95 -1.42 1.84
CA SER A 55 -11.90 -2.44 2.89
C SER A 55 -11.31 -3.74 2.38
N HIS A 56 -11.64 -4.15 1.15
CA HIS A 56 -11.05 -5.33 0.53
C HIS A 56 -9.53 -5.16 0.31
N PHE A 57 -9.09 -4.00 -0.18
CA PHE A 57 -7.66 -3.71 -0.32
C PHE A 57 -6.93 -3.78 1.02
N VAL A 58 -7.49 -3.18 2.08
CA VAL A 58 -6.92 -3.24 3.44
C VAL A 58 -6.77 -4.70 3.88
N GLU A 59 -7.81 -5.54 3.74
CA GLU A 59 -7.72 -6.96 4.09
C GLU A 59 -6.61 -7.69 3.31
N LEU A 60 -6.47 -7.42 2.01
CA LEU A 60 -5.43 -8.02 1.18
C LEU A 60 -4.02 -7.63 1.66
N VAL A 61 -3.82 -6.37 2.07
CA VAL A 61 -2.55 -5.92 2.65
C VAL A 61 -2.32 -6.61 4.00
N LEU A 62 -3.27 -6.54 4.92
CA LEU A 62 -3.12 -7.06 6.29
C LEU A 62 -2.91 -8.59 6.35
N HIS A 63 -3.41 -9.33 5.36
CA HIS A 63 -3.28 -10.79 5.25
C HIS A 63 -2.20 -11.25 4.27
N ASP A 64 -1.21 -10.40 3.98
CA ASP A 64 -0.05 -10.71 3.12
C ASP A 64 -0.45 -11.23 1.72
N LYS A 65 -1.56 -10.73 1.17
CA LYS A 65 -2.01 -11.06 -0.20
C LYS A 65 -1.47 -10.08 -1.23
N LEU A 66 -0.99 -8.92 -0.81
CA LEU A 66 -0.34 -7.93 -1.65
C LEU A 66 1.09 -7.68 -1.15
N SER A 67 2.04 -7.68 -2.06
CA SER A 67 3.42 -7.26 -1.78
C SER A 67 3.48 -5.74 -1.68
N ILE A 68 4.15 -5.27 -0.65
CA ILE A 68 4.48 -3.85 -0.45
C ILE A 68 5.88 -3.64 -1.00
N VAL A 69 6.00 -2.70 -1.92
CA VAL A 69 7.29 -2.21 -2.38
C VAL A 69 7.71 -1.09 -1.44
N VAL A 70 8.95 -1.16 -0.98
CA VAL A 70 9.53 -0.13 -0.12
C VAL A 70 10.79 0.37 -0.82
N SER A 71 10.79 1.64 -1.23
CA SER A 71 11.99 2.26 -1.77
C SER A 71 13.02 2.43 -0.66
N THR A 72 14.28 2.22 -1.02
CA THR A 72 15.40 2.34 -0.09
C THR A 72 16.45 3.30 -0.64
N ASP A 73 16.83 4.30 0.16
CA ASP A 73 18.12 4.99 -0.01
C ASP A 73 19.05 4.52 1.10
N ARG A 74 20.07 3.73 0.74
CA ARG A 74 21.08 3.21 1.69
C ARG A 74 20.48 2.51 2.92
N GLY A 75 19.33 1.87 2.77
CA GLY A 75 18.63 1.13 3.84
C GLY A 75 17.67 1.95 4.70
N LEU A 76 17.47 3.25 4.41
CA LEU A 76 16.36 4.02 4.96
C LEU A 76 15.11 3.73 4.13
N THR A 77 14.04 3.29 4.79
CA THR A 77 12.71 3.21 4.18
C THR A 77 12.26 4.62 3.83
N LEU A 78 12.13 4.92 2.55
CA LEU A 78 11.75 6.25 2.10
C LEU A 78 10.24 6.34 1.86
N ASP A 79 9.72 5.46 1.00
CA ASP A 79 8.33 5.54 0.57
C ASP A 79 7.79 4.13 0.25
N PRO A 80 6.77 3.65 0.99
CA PRO A 80 6.11 2.38 0.72
C PRO A 80 4.88 2.53 -0.19
N TRP A 81 4.67 1.58 -1.10
CA TRP A 81 3.49 1.53 -1.97
C TRP A 81 3.09 0.09 -2.31
N VAL A 82 1.87 -0.07 -2.84
CA VAL A 82 1.46 -1.31 -3.51
C VAL A 82 1.43 -1.06 -5.01
N SER A 83 2.06 -1.95 -5.77
CA SER A 83 2.13 -1.87 -7.22
C SER A 83 1.06 -2.74 -7.87
N ASP A 84 0.36 -2.18 -8.86
CA ASP A 84 -0.55 -2.88 -9.77
C ASP A 84 0.20 -3.67 -10.86
N ASN A 85 1.47 -3.32 -11.12
CA ASN A 85 2.38 -4.01 -12.02
C ASN A 85 3.78 -4.16 -11.40
N LEU A 86 3.92 -5.20 -10.58
CA LEU A 86 5.15 -5.48 -9.84
C LEU A 86 6.36 -5.74 -10.77
N ALA A 87 6.16 -6.45 -11.87
CA ALA A 87 7.23 -6.76 -12.82
C ALA A 87 7.84 -5.49 -13.44
N GLU A 88 6.98 -4.55 -13.89
CA GLU A 88 7.45 -3.28 -14.44
C GLU A 88 8.09 -2.39 -13.37
N THR A 89 7.52 -2.38 -12.16
CA THR A 89 8.10 -1.66 -11.01
C THR A 89 9.52 -2.13 -10.72
N LEU A 90 9.75 -3.45 -10.62
CA LEU A 90 11.08 -3.98 -10.40
C LEU A 90 12.04 -3.71 -11.57
N ARG A 91 11.53 -3.71 -12.81
CA ARG A 91 12.33 -3.37 -14.00
C ARG A 91 12.84 -1.93 -13.97
N LEU A 92 12.03 -1.00 -13.45
CA LEU A 92 12.36 0.43 -13.40
C LEU A 92 13.30 0.79 -12.24
N PHE A 93 13.03 0.27 -11.04
CA PHE A 93 13.80 0.64 -9.84
C PHE A 93 15.03 -0.26 -9.61
N GLY A 94 14.97 -1.54 -10.00
CA GLY A 94 16.00 -2.51 -9.69
C GLY A 94 15.99 -2.97 -8.22
N PRO A 95 16.44 -4.20 -7.93
CA PRO A 95 16.44 -4.78 -6.58
C PRO A 95 17.36 -4.05 -5.59
N GLU A 96 18.25 -3.19 -6.06
CA GLU A 96 19.14 -2.37 -5.23
C GLU A 96 18.47 -1.12 -4.65
N ASN A 97 17.37 -0.65 -5.25
CA ASN A 97 16.68 0.59 -4.84
C ASN A 97 15.30 0.33 -4.21
N CYS A 98 14.83 -0.91 -4.20
CA CYS A 98 13.61 -1.28 -3.51
C CYS A 98 13.67 -2.68 -2.90
N VAL A 99 12.97 -2.85 -1.78
CA VAL A 99 12.74 -4.15 -1.15
C VAL A 99 11.27 -4.51 -1.24
N LEU A 100 11.00 -5.79 -1.42
CA LEU A 100 9.64 -6.34 -1.37
C LEU A 100 9.42 -7.01 -0.02
N ARG A 101 8.34 -6.62 0.64
CA ARG A 101 7.90 -7.24 1.89
C ARG A 101 6.38 -7.38 1.92
N TYR A 102 5.91 -8.28 2.76
CA TYR A 102 4.52 -8.31 3.15
C TYR A 102 4.28 -7.47 4.41
N TRP A 103 3.01 -7.34 4.79
CA TRP A 103 2.61 -6.61 5.99
C TRP A 103 3.24 -7.20 7.25
N SER A 104 3.29 -8.53 7.33
CA SER A 104 3.95 -9.29 8.41
C SER A 104 5.46 -9.08 8.55
N ASN A 105 6.10 -8.28 7.67
CA ASN A 105 7.55 -8.13 7.52
C ASN A 105 8.25 -9.36 6.91
N ALA A 106 7.50 -10.37 6.45
CA ALA A 106 8.07 -11.43 5.64
C ALA A 106 8.58 -10.86 4.31
N ARG A 107 9.72 -11.38 3.84
CA ARG A 107 10.25 -11.04 2.50
C ARG A 107 9.27 -11.54 1.44
N ALA A 108 8.87 -10.65 0.54
CA ALA A 108 8.08 -11.02 -0.63
C ALA A 108 8.99 -11.33 -1.82
N THR A 109 8.53 -12.20 -2.70
CA THR A 109 9.16 -12.51 -3.98
C THR A 109 8.26 -12.01 -5.10
N ALA A 110 8.85 -11.46 -6.15
CA ALA A 110 8.14 -11.15 -7.38
C ALA A 110 8.02 -12.36 -8.30
#